data_AF-A0A2U1EXA1-F1
#
_entry.id   AF-A0A2U1EXA1-F1
#
_cell.length_a   1.000
_cell.length_b   1.000
_cell.length_c   1.000
_cell.angle_alpha   90.00
_cell.angle_beta   90.00
_cell.angle_gamma   90.00
#
_symmetry.space_group_name_H-M   'P 1'
#
loop_
_entity.id
_entity.type
_entity.pdbx_description
1 polymer ?
#
loop_
_entity_poly.entity_id
_entity_poly.type
_entity_poly.pdbx_seq_one_letter_code
_entity_poly.pdbx_strand_id
1 'polypeptide(L)'
;MATSSAAPEPTAGSSVGETLDQIVARDAATVSSLTGSWVPQVSSKRVGLEADGVVYDQEAILVDHLQLRSRYPDAVLLRSDRFATFSSSGFFVTVVAASFTTPTAANAWCDRAGLPADGCFAKRLATSTGGGPSTVPR
;
A
#
# COMPACT_ATOMS: atom_id res chain seq x y z
N MET A 1 -28.57 -28.44 38.65
CA MET A 1 -28.73 -26.97 38.58
C MET A 1 -27.35 -26.34 38.77
N ALA A 2 -26.83 -25.65 37.76
CA ALA A 2 -25.86 -24.56 37.82
C ALA A 2 -25.60 -24.13 36.38
N THR A 3 -26.34 -23.09 35.97
CA THR A 3 -26.11 -22.31 34.76
C THR A 3 -24.75 -21.61 34.85
N SER A 4 -23.96 -21.64 33.77
CA SER A 4 -23.04 -20.56 33.43
C SER A 4 -23.13 -20.32 31.93
N SER A 5 -23.93 -19.32 31.58
CA SER A 5 -23.93 -18.70 30.26
C SER A 5 -22.76 -17.72 30.24
N ALA A 6 -21.70 -18.05 29.50
CA ALA A 6 -20.67 -17.07 29.18
C ALA A 6 -21.26 -16.12 28.13
N ALA A 7 -21.56 -14.89 28.55
CA ALA A 7 -21.80 -13.78 27.63
C ALA A 7 -20.51 -13.55 26.81
N PRO A 8 -20.57 -13.32 25.49
CA PRO A 8 -19.40 -12.85 24.78
C PRO A 8 -19.02 -11.47 25.31
N GLU A 9 -17.80 -11.36 25.82
CA GLU A 9 -17.17 -10.11 26.23
C GLU A 9 -17.15 -9.10 25.06
N PRO A 10 -17.19 -7.79 25.32
CA PRO A 10 -17.25 -6.79 24.26
C PRO A 10 -16.03 -6.95 23.36
N THR A 11 -16.25 -7.11 22.05
CA THR A 11 -15.18 -7.12 21.06
C THR A 11 -14.39 -5.83 21.21
N ALA A 12 -13.17 -5.93 21.76
CA ALA A 12 -12.22 -4.84 21.75
C ALA A 12 -12.09 -4.34 20.32
N GLY A 13 -12.22 -3.04 20.09
CA GLY A 13 -11.97 -2.45 18.78
C GLY A 13 -10.58 -2.91 18.29
N SER A 14 -10.50 -3.36 17.04
CA SER A 14 -9.22 -3.80 16.45
C SER A 14 -8.18 -2.69 16.59
N SER A 15 -6.93 -3.06 16.90
CA SER A 15 -5.84 -2.09 16.88
C SER A 15 -5.65 -1.52 15.47
N VAL A 16 -4.98 -0.37 15.37
CA VAL A 16 -4.68 0.27 14.08
C VAL A 16 -3.77 -0.62 13.23
N GLY A 17 -2.82 -1.33 13.86
CA GLY A 17 -2.01 -2.35 13.20
C GLY A 17 -2.86 -3.48 12.61
N GLU A 18 -3.78 -4.05 13.37
CA GLU A 18 -4.71 -5.07 12.86
C GLU A 18 -5.60 -4.53 11.74
N THR A 19 -6.01 -3.27 11.81
CA THR A 19 -6.79 -2.61 10.75
C THR A 19 -5.99 -2.51 9.45
N LEU A 20 -4.71 -2.11 9.53
CA LEU A 20 -3.82 -2.08 8.36
C LEU A 20 -3.64 -3.49 7.77
N ASP A 21 -3.44 -4.50 8.61
CA ASP A 21 -3.29 -5.89 8.16
C ASP A 21 -4.58 -6.42 7.50
N GLN A 22 -5.76 -6.09 8.05
CA GLN A 22 -7.05 -6.39 7.43
C GLN A 22 -7.23 -5.70 6.08
N ILE A 23 -6.79 -4.45 5.94
CA ILE A 23 -6.82 -3.73 4.66
C ILE A 23 -5.92 -4.43 3.63
N VAL A 24 -4.69 -4.78 4.00
CA VAL A 24 -3.76 -5.52 3.15
C VAL A 24 -4.35 -6.87 2.73
N ALA A 25 -4.98 -7.60 3.66
CA ALA A 25 -5.60 -8.89 3.37
C ALA A 25 -6.77 -8.77 2.39
N ARG A 26 -7.64 -7.76 2.56
CA ARG A 26 -8.76 -7.49 1.65
C ARG A 26 -8.26 -7.12 0.25
N ASP A 27 -7.19 -6.35 0.17
CA ASP A 27 -6.66 -5.84 -1.09
C ASP A 27 -5.79 -6.87 -1.84
N ALA A 28 -5.40 -7.95 -1.17
CA ALA A 28 -4.46 -8.93 -1.67
C ALA A 28 -4.83 -9.50 -3.05
N ALA A 29 -6.11 -9.81 -3.30
CA ALA A 29 -6.55 -10.36 -4.59
C ALA A 29 -6.33 -9.38 -5.74
N THR A 30 -6.64 -8.10 -5.53
CA THR A 30 -6.39 -7.02 -6.50
C THR A 30 -4.89 -6.85 -6.72
N VAL A 31 -4.10 -6.78 -5.65
CA VAL A 31 -2.64 -6.65 -5.76
C VAL A 31 -2.02 -7.84 -6.52
N SER A 32 -2.47 -9.07 -6.24
CA SER A 32 -2.05 -10.26 -6.97
C SER A 32 -2.30 -10.15 -8.47
N SER A 33 -3.45 -9.60 -8.89
CA SER A 33 -3.78 -9.39 -10.31
C SER A 33 -2.88 -8.38 -11.03
N LEU A 34 -2.22 -7.48 -10.28
CA LEU A 34 -1.29 -6.48 -10.81
C LEU A 34 0.14 -7.01 -10.97
N THR A 35 0.43 -8.22 -10.45
CA THR A 35 1.76 -8.83 -10.53
C THR A 35 2.20 -8.97 -11.99
N GLY A 36 3.43 -8.55 -12.28
CA GLY A 36 4.00 -8.49 -13.63
C GLY A 36 3.81 -7.14 -14.34
N SER A 37 2.94 -6.27 -13.81
CA SER A 37 2.65 -4.95 -14.40
C SER A 37 3.42 -3.81 -13.73
N TRP A 38 3.46 -2.67 -14.40
CA TRP A 38 3.81 -1.38 -13.81
C TRP A 38 2.55 -0.71 -13.25
N VAL A 39 2.65 -0.16 -12.05
CA VAL A 39 1.57 0.54 -11.36
C VAL A 39 2.06 1.89 -10.82
N PRO A 40 1.18 2.89 -10.68
CA PRO A 40 1.52 4.11 -9.95
C PRO A 40 1.58 3.83 -8.45
N GLN A 41 2.75 3.96 -7.86
CA GLN A 41 2.92 3.99 -6.41
C GLN A 41 2.78 5.43 -5.93
N VAL A 42 1.75 5.70 -5.13
CA VAL A 42 1.38 7.04 -4.67
C VAL A 42 1.74 7.29 -3.21
N SER A 43 2.11 6.25 -2.45
CA SER A 43 2.67 6.39 -1.10
C SER A 43 3.48 5.16 -0.70
N SER A 44 4.45 5.37 0.19
CA SER A 44 5.35 4.37 0.76
C SER A 44 5.76 4.83 2.16
N LYS A 45 5.14 4.27 3.20
CA LYS A 45 5.36 4.66 4.59
C LYS A 45 5.70 3.45 5.45
N ARG A 46 6.49 3.64 6.50
CA ARG A 46 6.76 2.63 7.54
C ARG A 46 6.77 3.31 8.91
N VAL A 47 6.52 2.53 9.95
CA VAL A 47 6.58 3.06 11.33
C VAL A 47 7.99 3.59 11.61
N GLY A 48 8.06 4.80 12.16
CA GLY A 48 9.30 5.54 12.43
C GLY A 48 9.92 6.23 11.22
N LEU A 49 9.30 6.18 10.03
CA LEU A 49 9.75 6.97 8.89
C LEU A 49 9.47 8.45 9.14
N GLU A 50 10.48 9.30 8.99
CA GLU A 50 10.30 10.75 8.95
C GLU A 50 10.18 11.22 7.50
N ALA A 51 9.08 11.86 7.15
CA ALA A 51 8.86 12.46 5.84
C ALA A 51 7.94 13.68 5.98
N ASP A 52 8.22 14.75 5.24
CA ASP A 52 7.44 16.00 5.28
C ASP A 52 7.29 16.60 6.69
N GLY A 53 8.29 16.39 7.55
CA GLY A 53 8.28 16.82 8.96
C GLY A 53 7.39 15.96 9.88
N VAL A 54 6.88 14.83 9.39
CA VAL A 54 6.04 13.89 10.16
C VAL A 54 6.80 12.60 10.40
N VAL A 55 6.88 12.17 11.66
CA VAL A 55 7.28 10.80 12.02
C VAL A 55 6.04 9.92 11.95
N TYR A 56 6.03 8.98 11.00
CA TYR A 56 4.89 8.11 10.75
C TYR A 56 4.78 7.01 11.79
N ASP A 57 3.66 6.98 12.50
CA ASP A 57 3.21 5.86 13.31
C ASP A 57 2.14 5.05 12.55
N GLN A 58 1.51 4.06 13.19
CA GLN A 58 0.48 3.25 12.52
C GLN A 58 -0.76 4.08 12.16
N GLU A 59 -1.15 5.05 13.00
CA GLU A 59 -2.31 5.91 12.77
C GLU A 59 -2.07 6.83 11.57
N ALA A 60 -0.91 7.48 11.50
CA ALA A 60 -0.54 8.31 10.37
C ALA A 60 -0.54 7.52 9.04
N ILE A 61 -0.05 6.28 9.05
CA ILE A 61 -0.05 5.41 7.86
C ILE A 61 -1.47 5.05 7.42
N LEU A 62 -2.35 4.71 8.37
CA LEU A 62 -3.75 4.41 8.08
C LEU A 62 -4.46 5.63 7.48
N VAL A 63 -4.29 6.81 8.08
CA VAL A 63 -4.88 8.05 7.60
C VAL A 63 -4.37 8.40 6.19
N ASP A 64 -3.07 8.31 5.95
CA ASP A 64 -2.45 8.51 4.63
C ASP A 64 -3.10 7.62 3.56
N HIS A 65 -3.21 6.31 3.84
CA HIS A 65 -3.84 5.37 2.93
C HIS A 65 -5.33 5.68 2.68
N LEU A 66 -6.10 5.99 3.73
CA LEU A 66 -7.53 6.29 3.60
C LEU A 66 -7.79 7.58 2.81
N GLN A 67 -6.96 8.62 3.00
CA GLN A 67 -7.02 9.84 2.21
C GLN A 67 -6.73 9.56 0.73
N LEU A 68 -5.69 8.76 0.45
CA LEU A 68 -5.35 8.36 -0.91
C LEU A 68 -6.46 7.53 -1.55
N ARG A 69 -7.08 6.60 -0.82
CA ARG A 69 -8.22 5.82 -1.30
C ARG A 69 -9.47 6.68 -1.53
N SER A 70 -9.69 7.69 -0.69
CA SER A 70 -10.80 8.63 -0.92
C SER A 70 -10.58 9.46 -2.19
N ARG A 71 -9.33 9.80 -2.53
CA ARG A 71 -8.98 10.52 -3.76
C ARG A 71 -8.92 9.62 -4.99
N TYR A 72 -8.43 8.39 -4.82
CA TYR A 72 -8.26 7.37 -5.85
C TYR A 72 -8.96 6.08 -5.39
N PRO A 73 -10.24 5.87 -5.76
CA PRO A 73 -11.03 4.74 -5.26
C PRO A 73 -10.40 3.36 -5.51
N ASP A 74 -9.60 3.23 -6.56
CA ASP A 74 -8.85 2.02 -6.91
C ASP A 74 -7.50 1.89 -6.18
N ALA A 75 -7.22 2.74 -5.18
CA ALA A 75 -6.00 2.62 -4.38
C ALA A 75 -6.07 1.41 -3.45
N VAL A 76 -5.02 0.59 -3.52
CA VAL A 76 -4.86 -0.64 -2.75
C VAL A 76 -3.59 -0.57 -1.90
N LEU A 77 -3.65 -1.18 -0.72
CA LEU A 77 -2.54 -1.25 0.21
C LEU A 77 -1.84 -2.61 0.10
N LEU A 78 -0.51 -2.59 0.08
CA LEU A 78 0.31 -3.80 0.16
C LEU A 78 1.46 -3.65 1.15
N ARG A 79 1.99 -4.79 1.58
CA ARG A 79 3.22 -4.89 2.37
C ARG A 79 4.40 -5.14 1.45
N SER A 80 5.44 -4.31 1.55
CA SER A 80 6.65 -4.47 0.72
C SER A 80 7.32 -5.82 0.91
N ASP A 81 7.18 -6.42 2.10
CA ASP A 81 7.70 -7.74 2.49
C ASP A 81 7.25 -8.91 1.59
N ARG A 82 6.16 -8.72 0.83
CA ARG A 82 5.56 -9.76 -0.02
C ARG A 82 6.11 -9.79 -1.45
N PHE A 83 7.00 -8.85 -1.80
CA PHE A 83 7.42 -8.62 -3.18
C PHE A 83 8.94 -8.49 -3.26
N ALA A 84 9.54 -9.19 -4.23
CA ALA A 84 10.98 -9.13 -4.48
C ALA A 84 11.43 -7.79 -5.09
N THR A 85 10.48 -7.03 -5.67
CA THR A 85 10.75 -5.75 -6.33
C THR A 85 10.96 -4.58 -5.37
N PHE A 86 10.71 -4.76 -4.07
CA PHE A 86 11.02 -3.75 -3.06
C PHE A 86 12.36 -4.04 -2.40
N SER A 87 13.26 -3.06 -2.45
CA SER A 87 14.59 -3.17 -1.83
C SER A 87 14.56 -3.03 -0.30
N SER A 88 13.40 -2.69 0.29
CA SER A 88 13.27 -2.49 1.73
C SER A 88 11.97 -3.11 2.26
N SER A 89 12.08 -3.78 3.39
CA SER A 89 10.99 -4.46 4.12
C SER A 89 10.24 -3.50 5.04
N GLY A 90 9.09 -3.93 5.56
CA GLY A 90 8.28 -3.24 6.57
C GLY A 90 7.59 -1.97 6.12
N PHE A 91 7.46 -1.74 4.81
CA PHE A 91 6.69 -0.63 4.27
C PHE A 91 5.25 -1.04 3.98
N PHE A 92 4.33 -0.14 4.32
CA PHE A 92 3.00 -0.06 3.77
C PHE A 92 3.05 0.81 2.52
N VAL A 93 2.66 0.24 1.39
CA VAL A 93 2.77 0.88 0.09
C VAL A 93 1.36 0.99 -0.50
N THR A 94 0.97 2.22 -0.83
CA THR A 94 -0.30 2.47 -1.52
C THR A 94 -0.02 2.63 -3.01
N VAL A 95 -0.66 1.78 -3.81
CA VAL A 95 -0.60 1.84 -5.28
C VAL A 95 -2.01 2.03 -5.83
N VAL A 96 -2.14 2.65 -6.99
CA VAL A 96 -3.42 2.66 -7.73
C VAL A 96 -3.48 1.42 -8.59
N ALA A 97 -4.62 0.71 -8.59
CA ALA A 97 -4.83 -0.53 -9.35
C ALA A 97 -5.01 -0.30 -10.87
N ALA A 98 -4.15 0.55 -11.45
CA ALA A 98 -4.02 0.74 -12.88
C ALA A 98 -2.76 0.03 -13.38
N SER A 99 -2.93 -1.00 -14.23
CA SER A 99 -1.84 -1.78 -14.78
C SER A 99 -1.34 -1.22 -16.11
N PHE A 100 -0.02 -1.13 -16.24
CA PHE A 100 0.65 -0.63 -17.44
C PHE A 100 1.76 -1.59 -17.88
N THR A 101 2.01 -1.63 -19.19
CA THR A 101 3.09 -2.44 -19.78
C THR A 101 4.46 -1.77 -19.66
N THR A 102 4.50 -0.44 -19.50
CA THR A 102 5.73 0.35 -19.43
C THR A 102 5.75 1.27 -18.20
N PRO A 103 6.93 1.57 -17.65
CA PRO A 103 7.06 2.54 -16.57
C PRO A 103 6.63 3.94 -17.01
N THR A 104 6.91 4.33 -18.25
CA THR A 104 6.51 5.62 -18.82
C THR A 104 5.00 5.82 -18.79
N ALA A 105 4.21 4.80 -19.11
CA ALA A 105 2.75 4.90 -19.07
C ALA A 105 2.20 5.04 -17.62
N ALA A 106 2.83 4.35 -16.65
CA ALA A 106 2.50 4.51 -15.23
C ALA A 106 2.89 5.90 -14.71
N ASN A 107 4.05 6.44 -15.11
CA ASN A 107 4.45 7.81 -14.77
C ASN A 107 3.53 8.86 -15.41
N ALA A 108 3.12 8.65 -16.66
CA ALA A 108 2.13 9.51 -17.31
C ALA A 108 0.79 9.54 -16.56
N TRP A 109 0.43 8.46 -15.85
CA TRP A 109 -0.72 8.48 -14.94
C TRP A 109 -0.47 9.41 -13.75
N CYS A 110 0.71 9.35 -13.13
CA CYS A 110 1.08 10.27 -12.05
C CYS A 110 1.03 11.74 -12.49
N ASP A 111 1.51 12.04 -13.72
CA ASP A 111 1.44 13.38 -14.32
C ASP A 111 -0.03 13.87 -14.40
N ARG A 112 -0.92 13.04 -14.96
CA ARG A 112 -2.36 13.36 -15.10
C ARG A 112 -3.06 13.50 -13.76
N ALA A 113 -2.63 12.76 -12.74
CA ALA A 113 -3.16 12.84 -11.38
C ALA A 113 -2.72 14.13 -10.64
N GLY A 114 -1.80 14.90 -11.23
CA GLY A 114 -1.27 16.14 -10.65
C GLY A 114 -0.44 15.91 -9.40
N LEU A 115 0.20 14.73 -9.27
CA LEU A 115 1.10 14.42 -8.16
C LEU A 115 2.50 14.98 -8.45
N PRO A 116 3.23 15.46 -7.42
CA PRO A 116 4.62 15.90 -7.59
C PRO A 116 5.51 14.70 -7.97
N ALA A 117 6.70 15.00 -8.52
CA ALA A 117 7.63 13.98 -9.00
C ALA A 117 8.11 13.04 -7.87
N ASP A 118 8.28 13.58 -6.67
CA ASP A 118 8.61 12.85 -5.44
C ASP A 118 7.42 12.14 -4.78
N GLY A 119 6.18 12.47 -5.19
CA GLY A 119 4.95 11.92 -4.62
C GLY A 119 4.34 10.76 -5.41
N CYS A 120 4.90 10.41 -6.57
CA CYS A 120 4.39 9.29 -7.37
C CYS A 120 5.44 8.71 -8.31
N PHE A 121 5.58 7.38 -8.28
CA PHE A 121 6.57 6.66 -9.09
C PHE A 121 5.96 5.44 -9.78
N ALA A 122 6.45 5.14 -10.98
CA ALA A 122 6.18 3.86 -11.61
C ALA A 122 6.87 2.73 -10.82
N LYS A 123 6.07 1.82 -10.28
CA LYS A 123 6.53 0.65 -9.53
C LYS A 123 6.16 -0.62 -10.28
N ARG A 124 7.13 -1.52 -10.45
CA ARG A 124 6.86 -2.88 -10.95
C ARG A 124 6.55 -3.80 -9.78
N LEU A 125 5.42 -4.49 -9.83
CA LEU A 125 5.07 -5.51 -8.83
C LEU A 125 5.52 -6.87 -9.33
N ALA A 126 6.47 -7.52 -8.64
CA ALA A 126 6.82 -8.91 -8.92
C ALA A 126 7.29 -9.63 -7.65
N THR A 127 6.98 -10.93 -7.58
CA THR A 127 7.38 -11.83 -6.49
C THR A 127 8.73 -12.52 -6.77
N SER A 128 9.35 -12.25 -7.91
CA SER A 128 10.69 -12.73 -8.26
C SER A 128 11.49 -11.61 -8.92
N THR A 129 12.80 -11.57 -8.66
CA THR A 129 13.71 -10.57 -9.22
C THR A 129 14.01 -10.92 -10.68
N GLY A 130 13.28 -10.33 -11.62
CA GLY A 130 13.71 -10.26 -13.02
C GLY A 130 14.77 -9.17 -13.17
N GLY A 131 15.80 -9.39 -14.00
CA GLY A 131 16.99 -8.53 -14.13
C GLY A 131 16.77 -7.13 -14.73
N GLY A 132 15.70 -6.42 -14.37
CA GLY A 132 15.39 -5.06 -14.82
C GLY A 132 14.97 -4.13 -13.68
N PRO A 133 14.82 -2.82 -13.95
CA PRO A 133 14.42 -1.85 -12.95
C PRO A 133 13.03 -2.17 -12.38
N SER A 134 12.87 -1.94 -11.08
CA SER A 134 11.62 -2.20 -10.35
C SER A 134 10.91 -0.94 -9.86
N THR A 135 11.59 0.20 -9.93
CA THR A 135 11.06 1.53 -9.67
C THR A 135 11.68 2.47 -10.71
N VAL A 136 10.88 3.32 -11.35
CA VAL A 136 11.36 4.32 -12.30
C VAL A 136 10.82 5.69 -11.88
N PRO A 137 11.69 6.62 -11.47
CA PRO A 137 11.26 7.97 -11.11
C PRO A 137 10.75 8.74 -12.32
N ARG A 138 10.03 9.83 -12.04
CA ARG A 138 9.60 10.81 -13.05
C ARG A 138 10.70 11.81 -13.36
#